data_AF-A0AAV0JAZ3-F1
#
_entry.id   AF-A0AAV0JAZ3-F1
#
_cell.length_a   1.000
_cell.length_b   1.000
_cell.length_c   1.000
_cell.angle_alpha   90.00
_cell.angle_beta   90.00
_cell.angle_gamma   90.00
#
_symmetry.space_group_name_H-M   'P 1'
#
loop_
_entity.id
_entity.type
_entity.pdbx_description
1 polymer ?
#
loop_
_entity_poly.entity_id
_entity_poly.type
_entity_poly.pdbx_seq_one_letter_code
_entity_poly.pdbx_strand_id
1 'polypeptide(L)'
;MAAHSACDFGGGKTEKLALAKYRQVLWQGRTLASADELAKVEGKASLLAAVDYYVSLKSDIFISASPGNMHNALTIRPNMVLLGPLFLNKSMVWPDFEAAVLNGHRNRQGQIRLRKEKQSIFTYPAPDCMCKS
;
A
#
# COMPACT_ATOMS: atom_id res chain seq x y z
N MET A 1 -8.10 -0.94 10.40
CA MET A 1 -7.66 0.47 10.37
C MET A 1 -6.92 0.68 9.06
N ALA A 2 -7.35 1.61 8.20
CA ALA A 2 -6.69 1.86 6.91
C ALA A 2 -5.80 3.11 7.03
N ALA A 3 -4.48 2.93 6.96
CA ALA A 3 -3.51 4.02 6.97
C ALA A 3 -3.28 4.54 5.54
N HIS A 4 -3.23 5.85 5.36
CA HIS A 4 -2.98 6.50 4.08
C HIS A 4 -1.81 7.46 4.23
N SER A 5 -0.93 7.51 3.24
CA SER A 5 0.23 8.40 3.26
C SER A 5 -0.20 9.87 3.15
N ALA A 6 0.31 10.69 4.07
CA ALA A 6 0.19 12.14 4.03
C ALA A 6 1.22 12.81 3.12
N CYS A 7 2.13 12.05 2.51
CA CYS A 7 3.16 12.57 1.62
C CYS A 7 2.56 13.17 0.33
N ASP A 8 3.07 14.33 -0.08
CA ASP A 8 2.85 14.88 -1.41
C ASP A 8 4.00 14.47 -2.33
N PHE A 9 3.82 13.35 -3.05
CA PHE A 9 4.81 12.85 -4.00
C PHE A 9 4.61 13.49 -5.38
N GLY A 10 5.34 14.58 -5.65
CA GLY A 10 5.31 15.24 -6.95
C GLY A 10 3.96 15.90 -7.28
N GLY A 11 3.68 16.07 -8.57
CA GLY A 11 2.43 16.67 -9.09
C GLY A 11 2.43 18.21 -9.11
N GLY A 12 1.66 18.77 -10.05
CA GLY A 12 1.43 20.20 -10.19
C GLY A 12 0.36 20.70 -9.20
N LYS A 13 0.00 21.98 -9.33
CA LYS A 13 -0.98 22.64 -8.43
C LYS A 13 -2.35 21.95 -8.50
N THR A 14 -2.73 21.49 -9.69
CA THR A 14 -4.01 20.81 -9.95
C THR A 14 -4.07 19.44 -9.27
N GLU A 15 -3.02 18.64 -9.39
CA GLU A 15 -2.93 17.31 -8.79
C GLU A 15 -2.95 17.40 -7.26
N LYS A 16 -2.24 18.37 -6.69
CA LYS A 16 -2.24 18.62 -5.24
C LYS A 16 -3.63 19.01 -4.73
N LEU A 17 -4.35 19.87 -5.46
CA LEU A 17 -5.72 20.25 -5.13
C LEU A 17 -6.68 19.06 -5.20
N ALA A 18 -6.57 18.23 -6.24
CA ALA A 18 -7.38 17.02 -6.38
C ALA A 18 -7.10 16.03 -5.23
N LEU A 19 -5.83 15.83 -4.88
CA LEU A 19 -5.42 14.96 -3.79
C LEU A 19 -5.93 15.47 -2.43
N ALA A 20 -5.87 16.78 -2.18
CA ALA A 20 -6.42 17.38 -0.96
C ALA A 20 -7.93 17.14 -0.84
N LYS A 21 -8.68 17.32 -1.94
CA LYS A 21 -10.12 17.04 -1.97
C LYS A 21 -10.42 15.56 -1.73
N TYR A 22 -9.66 14.66 -2.35
CA TYR A 22 -9.76 13.22 -2.14
C TYR A 22 -9.53 12.83 -0.67
N ARG A 23 -8.47 13.37 -0.04
CA ARG A 23 -8.17 13.16 1.39
C ARG A 23 -9.31 13.62 2.30
N GLN A 24 -9.94 14.75 2.02
CA GLN A 24 -11.08 15.20 2.83
C GLN A 24 -12.26 14.22 2.78
N VAL A 25 -12.59 13.69 1.60
CA VAL A 25 -13.72 12.78 1.42
C VAL A 25 -13.49 11.43 2.10
N LEU A 26 -12.30 10.84 1.93
CA LEU A 26 -12.04 9.47 2.38
C LEU A 26 -11.44 9.36 3.78
N TRP A 27 -10.59 10.33 4.15
CA TRP A 27 -9.80 10.28 5.38
C TRP A 27 -10.27 11.31 6.42
N GLN A 28 -11.02 12.34 6.00
CA GLN A 28 -11.51 13.41 6.88
C GLN A 28 -10.42 14.03 7.77
N GLY A 29 -9.16 14.01 7.33
CA GLY A 29 -8.01 14.50 8.10
C GLY A 29 -7.50 13.56 9.22
N ARG A 30 -8.03 12.35 9.38
CA ARG A 30 -7.71 11.44 10.51
C ARG A 30 -6.36 10.73 10.37
N THR A 31 -5.30 11.31 10.92
CA THR A 31 -3.99 10.66 11.07
C THR A 31 -3.91 9.75 12.29
N LEU A 32 -3.11 8.68 12.19
CA LEU A 32 -2.76 7.80 13.31
C LEU A 32 -1.70 8.43 14.22
N ALA A 33 -0.87 9.31 13.67
CA ALA A 33 0.18 10.02 14.39
C ALA A 33 -0.33 11.39 14.87
N SER A 34 0.07 11.78 16.08
CA SER A 34 -0.17 13.10 16.65
C SER A 34 0.60 14.19 15.90
N ALA A 35 0.21 15.46 16.09
CA ALA A 35 0.92 16.60 15.50
C ALA A 35 2.41 16.64 15.93
N ASP A 36 2.70 16.33 17.20
CA ASP A 36 4.06 16.32 17.75
C ASP A 36 4.93 15.19 17.15
N GLU A 37 4.34 14.04 16.85
CA GLU A 37 5.03 12.94 16.16
C GLU A 37 5.30 13.29 14.69
N LEU A 38 4.32 13.90 14.01
CA LEU A 38 4.46 14.33 12.62
C LEU A 38 5.49 15.46 12.45
N ALA A 39 5.57 16.39 13.39
CA ALA A 39 6.54 17.49 13.37
C ALA A 39 8.00 17.00 13.25
N LYS A 40 8.32 15.80 13.76
CA LYS A 40 9.68 15.21 13.69
C LYS A 40 10.10 14.86 12.25
N VAL A 41 9.12 14.55 11.40
CA VAL A 41 9.30 14.10 10.01
C VAL A 41 8.72 15.07 8.98
N GLU A 42 8.19 16.22 9.43
CA GLU A 42 7.66 17.26 8.55
C GLU A 42 8.73 17.76 7.56
N GLY A 43 8.32 17.93 6.30
CA GLY A 43 9.22 18.30 5.19
C GLY A 43 10.22 17.22 4.77
N LYS A 44 10.27 16.06 5.45
CA LYS A 44 11.21 14.97 5.18
C LYS A 44 10.49 13.79 4.52
N ALA A 45 10.13 13.96 3.25
CA ALA A 45 9.34 12.98 2.49
C ALA A 45 9.89 11.54 2.55
N SER A 46 11.21 11.36 2.47
CA SER A 46 11.83 10.03 2.55
C SER A 46 11.66 9.36 3.92
N LEU A 47 11.69 10.12 5.02
CA LEU A 47 11.47 9.58 6.36
C LEU A 47 10.00 9.25 6.60
N LEU A 48 9.10 10.12 6.16
CA LEU A 48 7.67 9.85 6.26
C LEU A 48 7.28 8.60 5.44
N ALA A 49 7.85 8.43 4.24
CA ALA A 49 7.68 7.23 3.43
C ALA A 49 8.25 5.96 4.12
N ALA A 50 9.37 6.08 4.85
CA ALA A 50 9.92 4.97 5.63
C ALA A 50 9.01 4.57 6.79
N VAL A 51 8.37 5.54 7.46
CA VAL A 51 7.36 5.28 8.50
C VAL A 51 6.13 4.59 7.90
N ASP A 52 5.61 5.09 6.78
CA ASP A 52 4.49 4.46 6.05
C ASP A 52 4.81 3.00 5.69
N TYR A 53 6.04 2.74 5.24
CA TYR A 53 6.51 1.40 4.91
C TYR A 53 6.58 0.47 6.13
N TYR A 54 7.11 0.97 7.25
CA TYR A 54 7.19 0.18 8.49
C TYR A 54 5.80 -0.17 9.04
N VAL A 55 4.88 0.80 9.07
CA VAL A 55 3.49 0.57 9.50
C VAL A 55 2.80 -0.44 8.56
N SER A 56 3.01 -0.32 7.25
CA SER A 56 2.48 -1.24 6.24
C SER A 56 3.02 -2.67 6.39
N LEU A 57 4.29 -2.83 6.78
CA LEU A 57 4.89 -4.13 7.07
C LEU A 57 4.32 -4.79 8.33
N LYS A 58 3.83 -3.98 9.28
CA LYS A 58 3.29 -4.46 10.56
C LYS A 58 1.76 -4.58 10.56
N SER A 59 1.09 -4.25 9.46
CA SER A 59 -0.36 -4.39 9.37
C SER A 59 -0.78 -5.81 9.00
N ASP A 60 -1.92 -6.25 9.52
CA ASP A 60 -2.49 -7.55 9.18
C ASP A 60 -2.87 -7.65 7.70
N ILE A 61 -3.29 -6.51 7.13
CA ILE A 61 -3.69 -6.36 5.74
C ILE A 61 -3.04 -5.10 5.18
N PHE A 62 -2.42 -5.22 4.02
CA PHE A 62 -1.90 -4.10 3.24
C PHE A 62 -2.50 -4.11 1.83
N ILE A 63 -2.98 -2.96 1.37
CA ILE A 63 -3.54 -2.78 0.03
C ILE A 63 -2.71 -1.72 -0.68
N SER A 64 -2.01 -2.11 -1.74
CA SER A 64 -1.31 -1.16 -2.60
C SER A 64 -2.24 -0.59 -3.67
N ALA A 65 -2.18 0.73 -3.88
CA ALA A 65 -2.90 1.39 -4.98
C ALA A 65 -2.25 1.16 -6.35
N SER A 66 -0.95 0.85 -6.38
CA SER A 66 -0.21 0.63 -7.63
C SER A 66 0.95 -0.37 -7.46
N PRO A 67 1.44 -0.98 -8.55
CA PRO A 67 2.70 -1.70 -8.53
C PRO A 67 3.86 -0.73 -8.24
N GLY A 68 4.70 -1.06 -7.26
CA GLY A 68 5.79 -0.21 -6.80
C GLY A 68 6.64 -0.89 -5.74
N ASN A 69 7.60 -0.16 -5.17
CA ASN A 69 8.54 -0.72 -4.19
C ASN A 69 7.83 -1.32 -2.96
N MET A 70 6.84 -0.60 -2.40
CA MET A 70 5.96 -1.09 -1.33
C MET A 70 5.19 -2.37 -1.72
N HIS A 71 4.58 -2.37 -2.90
CA HIS A 71 3.78 -3.49 -3.39
C HIS A 71 4.60 -4.78 -3.55
N ASN A 72 5.86 -4.66 -3.99
CA ASN A 72 6.71 -5.83 -4.20
C ASN A 72 7.17 -6.48 -2.88
N ALA A 73 7.17 -5.73 -1.78
CA ALA A 73 7.54 -6.23 -0.47
C ALA A 73 6.37 -6.88 0.28
N LEU A 74 5.12 -6.53 -0.04
CA LEU A 74 3.94 -6.89 0.75
C LEU A 74 3.05 -7.92 0.02
N THR A 75 3.43 -9.17 0.25
CA THR A 75 2.75 -10.49 0.30
C THR A 75 1.42 -10.84 -0.42
N ILE A 76 0.61 -9.95 -1.01
CA ILE A 76 -0.53 -10.38 -1.88
C ILE A 76 -0.61 -9.52 -3.14
N ARG A 77 -0.59 -10.16 -4.31
CA ARG A 77 -0.83 -9.50 -5.60
C ARG A 77 -2.31 -9.56 -5.95
N PRO A 78 -3.09 -8.48 -5.76
CA PRO A 78 -4.51 -8.51 -6.03
C PRO A 78 -4.77 -8.82 -7.52
N ASN A 79 -5.80 -9.62 -7.77
CA ASN A 79 -6.31 -9.90 -9.10
C ASN A 79 -7.33 -8.82 -9.45
N MET A 80 -6.85 -7.67 -9.92
CA MET A 80 -7.72 -6.53 -10.24
C MET A 80 -8.74 -6.84 -11.34
N VAL A 81 -8.43 -7.78 -12.25
CA VAL A 81 -9.35 -8.26 -13.30
C VAL A 81 -10.54 -9.01 -12.70
N LEU A 82 -10.32 -9.75 -11.61
CA LEU A 82 -11.37 -10.43 -10.86
C LEU A 82 -12.13 -9.45 -9.94
N LEU A 83 -11.40 -8.62 -9.21
CA LEU A 83 -11.98 -7.73 -8.19
C LEU A 83 -12.92 -6.70 -8.80
N GLY A 84 -12.61 -6.15 -9.98
CA GLY A 84 -13.47 -5.16 -10.66
C GLY A 84 -14.92 -5.64 -10.81
N PRO A 85 -15.17 -6.75 -11.52
CA PRO A 85 -16.51 -7.32 -11.65
C PRO A 85 -17.17 -7.70 -10.31
N LEU A 86 -16.41 -8.24 -9.35
CA LEU A 86 -16.93 -8.61 -8.03
C LEU A 86 -17.47 -7.38 -7.28
N PHE A 87 -16.74 -6.26 -7.27
CA PHE A 87 -17.19 -5.03 -6.61
C PHE A 87 -18.37 -4.35 -7.31
N LEU A 88 -18.55 -4.57 -8.62
CA LEU A 88 -19.68 -4.03 -9.36
C LEU A 88 -20.98 -4.84 -9.16
N ASN A 89 -20.88 -6.09 -8.69
CA ASN A 89 -22.04 -6.93 -8.44
C ASN A 89 -22.70 -6.56 -7.09
N LYS A 90 -23.68 -5.67 -7.15
CA LYS A 90 -24.43 -5.18 -5.98
C LYS A 90 -25.38 -6.19 -5.35
N SER A 91 -25.66 -7.30 -6.03
CA SER A 91 -26.60 -8.33 -5.57
C SER A 91 -25.91 -9.53 -4.91
N MET A 92 -24.57 -9.55 -4.91
CA MET A 92 -23.77 -10.64 -4.35
C MET A 92 -23.80 -10.59 -2.81
N VAL A 93 -24.02 -11.75 -2.19
CA VAL A 93 -23.94 -11.88 -0.73
C VAL A 93 -22.48 -12.05 -0.28
N TRP A 94 -22.19 -11.63 0.94
CA TRP A 94 -20.82 -11.65 1.48
C TRP A 94 -20.11 -13.01 1.38
N PRO A 95 -20.74 -14.16 1.70
CA PRO A 95 -20.06 -15.45 1.60
C PRO A 95 -19.59 -15.79 0.19
N ASP A 96 -20.39 -15.46 -0.83
CA ASP A 96 -20.04 -15.70 -2.23
C ASP A 96 -18.89 -14.80 -2.68
N PHE A 97 -18.91 -13.54 -2.24
CA PHE A 97 -17.84 -12.58 -2.48
C PHE A 97 -16.52 -13.05 -1.85
N GLU A 98 -16.56 -13.44 -0.58
CA GLU A 98 -15.39 -13.93 0.16
C GLU A 98 -14.80 -15.18 -0.51
N ALA A 99 -15.65 -16.16 -0.85
CA ALA A 99 -15.22 -17.35 -1.55
C ALA A 99 -14.58 -17.04 -2.91
N ALA A 100 -15.17 -16.13 -3.70
CA ALA A 100 -14.62 -15.71 -4.98
C ALA A 100 -13.25 -15.01 -4.83
N VAL A 101 -13.12 -14.12 -3.85
CA VAL A 101 -11.86 -13.44 -3.56
C VAL A 101 -10.79 -14.44 -3.10
N LEU A 102 -11.08 -15.31 -2.13
CA LEU A 102 -10.14 -16.30 -1.62
C LEU A 102 -9.67 -17.24 -2.73
N ASN A 103 -10.59 -17.78 -3.53
CA ASN A 103 -10.25 -18.67 -4.64
C ASN A 103 -9.41 -17.96 -5.71
N GLY A 104 -9.76 -16.72 -6.05
CA GLY A 104 -9.03 -15.91 -7.03
C GLY A 104 -7.62 -15.49 -6.61
N HIS A 105 -7.32 -15.54 -5.32
CA HIS A 105 -6.03 -15.11 -4.75
C HIS A 105 -5.22 -16.26 -4.12
N ARG A 106 -5.73 -17.50 -4.14
CA ARG A 106 -5.09 -18.67 -3.51
C ARG A 106 -3.61 -18.84 -3.88
N ASN A 107 -3.26 -18.59 -5.15
CA ASN A 107 -1.89 -18.71 -5.67
C ASN A 107 -1.24 -17.35 -5.99
N ARG A 108 -1.77 -16.26 -5.44
CA ARG A 108 -1.28 -14.89 -5.68
C ARG A 108 -0.60 -14.28 -4.48
N GLN A 109 -0.13 -15.12 -3.56
CA GLN A 109 0.78 -14.69 -2.50
C GLN A 109 2.07 -14.18 -3.16
N GLY A 110 2.50 -12.99 -2.76
CA GLY A 110 3.75 -12.40 -3.20
C GLY A 110 4.92 -13.27 -2.73
N GLN A 111 5.75 -13.70 -3.68
CA GLN A 111 7.00 -14.39 -3.35
C GLN A 111 8.14 -13.38 -3.24
N ILE A 112 9.00 -13.58 -2.25
CA ILE A 112 10.24 -12.82 -2.12
C ILE A 112 11.13 -13.14 -3.31
N ARG A 113 11.47 -12.11 -4.08
CA ARG A 113 12.32 -12.24 -5.26
C ARG A 113 13.74 -11.82 -4.93
N LEU A 114 14.69 -12.71 -5.23
CA LEU A 114 16.11 -12.38 -5.17
C LEU A 114 16.46 -11.32 -6.22
N ARG A 115 17.21 -10.32 -5.76
CA ARG A 115 17.75 -9.23 -6.58
C ARG A 115 18.80 -9.76 -7.54
N LYS A 116 18.70 -9.36 -8.81
CA LYS A 116 19.76 -9.54 -9.81
C LYS A 116 20.77 -8.39 -9.73
N GLU A 117 22.00 -8.59 -10.22
CA GLU A 117 23.12 -7.63 -10.08
C GLU A 117 22.80 -6.18 -10.47
N LYS A 118 21.98 -5.96 -11.50
CA LYS A 118 21.61 -4.61 -12.00
C LYS A 118 20.31 -4.05 -11.42
N GLN A 119 19.67 -4.77 -10.51
CA GLN A 119 18.40 -4.36 -9.92
C GLN A 119 18.62 -3.58 -8.64
N SER A 120 17.77 -2.57 -8.43
CA SER A 120 17.79 -1.75 -7.22
C SER A 120 17.40 -2.55 -5.98
N ILE A 121 18.17 -2.37 -4.90
CA ILE A 121 17.87 -2.93 -3.57
C ILE A 121 16.53 -2.43 -3.02
N PHE A 122 16.10 -1.22 -3.42
CA PHE A 122 14.81 -0.66 -3.01
C PHE A 122 13.61 -1.35 -3.67
N THR A 123 13.82 -2.03 -4.80
CA THR A 123 12.76 -2.75 -5.52
C THR A 123 12.78 -4.25 -5.22
N TYR A 124 13.98 -4.80 -4.97
CA TYR A 124 14.20 -6.21 -4.66
C TYR A 124 15.13 -6.30 -3.43
N PRO A 125 14.60 -6.27 -2.20
CA PRO A 125 15.42 -6.19 -1.00
C PRO A 125 16.16 -7.49 -0.67
N ALA A 126 15.72 -8.64 -1.18
CA ALA A 126 16.35 -9.92 -0.91
C ALA A 126 17.56 -10.18 -1.83
N PRO A 127 18.65 -10.79 -1.33
CA PRO A 127 18.80 -11.32 0.01
C PRO A 127 19.30 -10.31 1.05
N ASP A 128 19.81 -9.16 0.63
CA ASP A 128 20.60 -8.24 1.44
C ASP A 128 19.86 -7.62 2.64
N CYS A 129 18.55 -7.40 2.53
CA CYS A 129 17.71 -6.75 3.54
C CYS A 129 16.68 -7.71 4.17
N MET A 130 16.99 -9.01 4.23
CA MET A 130 16.16 -10.01 4.88
C MET A 130 16.53 -10.16 6.36
N CYS A 131 15.55 -10.34 7.24
CA CYS A 131 15.81 -10.73 8.63
C CYS A 131 16.56 -12.07 8.63
N LYS A 132 17.64 -12.16 9.42
CA LYS A 132 18.30 -13.43 9.67
C LYS A 132 17.39 -14.27 10.58
N SER A 133 17.18 -15.52 10.20
CA SER A 133 16.49 -16.52 11.03
C SER A 133 17.24 -16.77 12.33
#